data_AF-A0A1F2WQW0-F1
#
_entry.id   AF-A0A1F2WQW0-F1
#
_cell.length_a   1.000
_cell.length_b   1.000
_cell.length_c   1.000
_cell.angle_alpha   90.00
_cell.angle_beta   90.00
_cell.angle_gamma   90.00
#
_symmetry.space_group_name_H-M   'P 1'
#
loop_
_entity.id
_entity.type
_entity.pdbx_description
1 polymer ?
#
loop_
_entity_poly.entity_id
_entity_poly.type
_entity_poly.pdbx_seq_one_letter_code
_entity_poly.pdbx_strand_id
1 'polypeptide(L)'
;MGALAPWHWAVLIVVILLLFGGRLLPRLGRSLGKSVTGLKQGLKESSEEFKSEVTKKPESGADSADSEGARPPTGDGATKDER
;
A
#
# COMPACT_ATOMS: atom_id res chain seq x y z
N MET A 1 -10.06 16.71 43.49
CA MET A 1 -10.30 15.39 44.09
C MET A 1 -10.42 14.33 43.00
N GLY A 2 -9.27 13.81 42.57
CA GLY A 2 -9.05 12.45 42.03
C GLY A 2 -9.89 11.92 40.87
N ALA A 3 -10.32 12.74 39.92
CA ALA A 3 -11.27 12.32 38.88
C ALA A 3 -10.77 11.24 37.89
N LEU A 4 -9.50 10.82 37.88
CA LEU A 4 -8.97 9.99 36.79
C LEU A 4 -7.89 9.01 37.26
N ALA A 5 -8.18 8.16 38.24
CA ALA A 5 -7.26 7.08 38.60
C ALA A 5 -7.14 6.10 37.41
N PRO A 6 -5.94 5.93 36.80
CA PRO A 6 -5.70 4.92 35.76
C PRO A 6 -6.02 3.51 36.22
N TRP A 7 -6.13 3.33 37.54
CA TRP A 7 -6.52 2.09 38.20
C TRP A 7 -7.88 1.54 37.75
N HIS A 8 -8.86 2.39 37.46
CA HIS A 8 -10.18 1.95 37.00
C HIS A 8 -10.10 1.25 35.63
N TRP A 9 -9.28 1.77 34.72
CA TRP A 9 -9.08 1.18 33.40
C TRP A 9 -8.40 -0.18 33.48
N ALA A 10 -7.45 -0.37 34.40
CA ALA A 10 -6.83 -1.67 34.64
C ALA A 10 -7.86 -2.70 35.13
N VAL A 11 -8.72 -2.34 36.09
CA VAL A 11 -9.78 -3.22 36.61
C VAL A 11 -10.78 -3.59 35.50
N LEU A 12 -11.19 -2.62 34.67
CA LEU A 12 -12.12 -2.87 33.56
C LEU A 12 -11.54 -3.87 32.53
N ILE A 13 -10.26 -3.72 32.18
CA ILE A 13 -9.59 -4.65 31.26
C ILE A 13 -9.53 -6.06 31.86
N VAL A 14 -9.23 -6.18 33.15
CA VAL A 14 -9.22 -7.48 33.85
C VAL A 14 -10.60 -8.12 33.83
N VAL A 15 -11.67 -7.36 34.09
CA VAL A 15 -13.05 -7.86 34.03
C VAL A 15 -13.42 -8.34 32.63
N ILE A 16 -13.12 -7.55 31.59
CA ILE A 16 -13.37 -7.94 30.19
C ILE A 16 -12.58 -9.20 29.82
N LEU A 17 -11.31 -9.31 30.24
CA LEU A 17 -10.50 -10.51 30.02
C LEU A 17 -11.04 -11.75 30.74
N LEU A 18 -11.66 -11.59 31.91
CA LEU A 18 -12.30 -12.68 32.65
C LEU A 18 -13.60 -13.15 31.97
N LEU A 19 -14.44 -12.21 31.49
CA LEU A 19 -15.69 -12.55 30.80
C LEU A 19 -15.46 -13.14 29.41
N PHE A 20 -14.57 -12.54 28.62
CA PHE A 20 -14.30 -12.95 27.24
C PHE A 20 -13.18 -14.01 27.15
N GLY A 21 -12.47 -14.25 28.24
CA GLY A 21 -11.28 -15.10 28.28
C GLY A 21 -10.05 -14.42 27.64
N GLY A 22 -8.85 -14.75 28.14
CA GLY A 22 -7.58 -14.17 27.66
C GLY A 22 -7.21 -14.46 26.19
N ARG A 23 -8.02 -15.24 25.45
CA ARG A 23 -7.75 -15.66 24.06
C ARG A 23 -8.45 -14.80 23.00
N LEU A 24 -9.45 -14.00 23.35
CA LEU A 24 -10.27 -13.26 22.38
C LEU A 24 -9.67 -11.88 22.02
N LEU A 25 -9.21 -11.13 23.02
CA LEU A 25 -8.51 -9.84 22.83
C LEU A 25 -7.27 -9.95 21.92
N PRO A 26 -6.33 -10.91 22.12
CA PRO A 26 -5.15 -11.00 21.26
C PRO A 26 -5.50 -11.49 19.84
N ARG A 27 -6.54 -12.31 19.66
CA ARG A 27 -7.00 -12.75 18.33
C ARG A 27 -7.57 -11.58 17.52
N LEU A 28 -8.48 -10.81 18.11
CA LEU A 28 -9.08 -9.62 17.48
C LEU A 28 -8.05 -8.50 17.32
N GLY A 29 -7.19 -8.30 18.33
CA GLY A 29 -6.10 -7.33 18.27
C GLY A 29 -5.09 -7.65 17.16
N ARG A 30 -4.85 -8.93 16.84
CA ARG A 30 -3.92 -9.31 15.76
C ARG A 30 -4.55 -9.18 14.37
N SER A 31 -5.86 -9.31 14.21
CA SER A 31 -6.55 -9.02 12.92
C SER A 31 -6.69 -7.52 12.69
N LEU A 32 -7.19 -6.77 13.70
CA LEU A 32 -7.34 -5.32 13.65
C LEU A 32 -5.98 -4.62 13.59
N GLY A 33 -4.98 -5.12 14.32
CA GLY A 33 -3.63 -4.57 14.35
C GLY A 33 -2.96 -4.60 12.97
N LYS A 34 -3.16 -5.67 12.19
CA LYS A 34 -2.63 -5.73 10.81
C LYS A 34 -3.24 -4.64 9.92
N SER A 35 -4.55 -4.42 10.02
CA SER A 35 -5.25 -3.36 9.28
C SER A 35 -4.78 -1.96 9.70
N VAL A 36 -4.65 -1.70 11.01
CA VAL A 36 -4.16 -0.42 11.55
C VAL A 36 -2.69 -0.19 11.21
N THR A 37 -1.85 -1.24 11.19
CA THR A 37 -0.45 -1.14 10.77
C THR A 37 -0.33 -0.76 9.29
N GLY A 38 -1.12 -1.37 8.40
CA GLY A 38 -1.13 -1.01 6.98
C GLY A 38 -1.58 0.44 6.76
N LEU A 39 -2.61 0.88 7.48
CA LEU A 39 -3.05 2.28 7.48
C LEU A 39 -1.93 3.21 7.97
N LYS A 40 -1.27 2.87 9.08
CA LYS A 40 -0.18 3.68 9.65
C LYS A 40 1.04 3.75 8.72
N GLN A 41 1.33 2.68 7.99
CA GLN A 41 2.40 2.65 6.99
C GLN A 41 2.04 3.55 5.80
N GLY A 42 0.82 3.45 5.27
CA GLY A 42 0.35 4.31 4.18
C GLY A 42 0.25 5.79 4.57
N LEU A 43 -0.16 6.10 5.81
CA LEU A 43 -0.13 7.48 6.32
C LEU A 43 1.29 8.03 6.47
N LYS A 44 2.25 7.20 6.88
CA LYS A 44 3.67 7.59 6.95
C LYS A 44 4.26 7.82 5.57
N GLU A 45 4.01 6.90 4.64
CA GLU A 45 4.47 7.00 3.27
C GLU A 45 3.89 8.24 2.58
N SER A 46 2.59 8.49 2.73
CA SER A 46 1.95 9.72 2.24
C SER A 46 2.49 10.98 2.91
N SER A 47 2.83 10.92 4.20
CA SER A 47 3.44 12.06 4.91
C SER A 47 4.90 12.31 4.50
N GLU A 48 5.64 11.27 4.10
CA GLU A 48 7.01 11.38 3.56
C GLU A 48 7.00 11.77 2.08
N GLU A 49 6.01 11.31 1.31
CA GLU A 49 5.78 11.67 -0.10
C GLU A 49 5.40 13.16 -0.22
N PHE A 50 4.52 13.68 0.66
CA PHE A 50 4.22 15.12 0.75
C PHE A 50 5.46 15.98 1.06
N LYS A 51 6.46 15.42 1.74
CA LYS A 51 7.72 16.10 2.03
C LYS A 51 8.72 15.99 0.88
N SER A 52 8.54 15.01 0.00
CA SER A 52 9.40 14.70 -1.14
C SER A 52 8.92 15.37 -2.45
N GLU A 53 7.60 15.56 -2.61
CA GLU A 53 6.98 16.18 -3.78
C GLU A 53 7.20 17.70 -3.87
N VAL A 54 7.58 18.39 -2.79
CA VAL A 54 8.00 19.80 -2.85
C VAL A 54 9.35 19.96 -3.59
N THR A 55 10.06 18.88 -3.92
CA THR A 55 11.37 18.96 -4.61
C THR A 55 11.46 18.24 -5.95
N LYS A 56 10.53 17.36 -6.35
CA LYS A 56 10.67 16.69 -7.66
C LYS A 56 9.37 16.50 -8.45
N LYS A 57 9.27 17.36 -9.48
CA LYS A 57 8.97 17.08 -10.90
C LYS A 57 7.62 17.63 -11.40
N PRO A 58 7.67 18.35 -12.54
CA PRO A 58 7.10 17.76 -13.74
C PRO A 58 8.02 17.97 -14.95
N GLU A 59 8.71 16.92 -15.37
CA GLU A 59 9.25 16.78 -16.72
C GLU A 59 9.02 15.33 -17.14
N SER A 60 7.76 15.04 -17.44
CA SER A 60 7.40 13.96 -18.36
C SER A 60 7.01 14.68 -19.65
N GLY A 61 7.96 14.77 -20.56
CA GLY A 61 7.82 15.44 -21.84
C GLY A 61 9.15 15.41 -22.58
N ALA A 62 9.11 14.88 -23.80
CA ALA A 62 10.20 14.80 -24.77
C ALA A 62 11.32 13.77 -24.48
N ASP A 63 11.07 12.52 -24.89
CA ASP A 63 12.06 11.84 -25.73
C ASP A 63 11.32 11.11 -26.85
N SER A 64 11.33 11.77 -28.01
CA SER A 64 10.99 11.26 -29.33
C SER A 64 11.72 9.92 -29.55
N ALA A 65 11.08 8.87 -30.02
CA ALA A 65 10.87 8.68 -31.45
C ALA A 65 12.05 9.21 -32.29
N ASP A 66 13.15 8.45 -32.36
CA ASP A 66 13.98 8.48 -33.55
C ASP A 66 14.40 7.07 -33.96
N SER A 67 14.24 6.84 -35.25
CA SER A 67 14.44 5.58 -35.94
C SER A 67 15.91 5.37 -36.22
N GLU A 68 16.45 4.18 -35.96
CA GLU A 68 17.51 3.66 -36.83
C GLU A 68 17.48 2.13 -36.85
N GLY A 69 16.84 1.61 -37.88
CA GLY A 69 16.77 0.19 -38.19
C GLY A 69 16.25 -0.06 -39.60
N ALA A 70 16.47 0.89 -40.52
CA ALA A 70 16.24 0.66 -41.93
C ALA A 70 17.48 -0.03 -42.53
N ARG A 71 17.34 -1.29 -42.94
CA ARG A 71 17.50 -1.64 -44.35
C ARG A 71 16.77 -2.95 -44.73
N PRO A 72 16.20 -3.01 -45.95
CA PRO A 72 15.34 -4.08 -46.49
C PRO A 72 16.19 -5.04 -47.37
N PRO A 73 15.71 -5.83 -48.37
CA PRO A 73 14.36 -6.27 -48.77
C PRO A 73 14.26 -7.81 -49.02
N THR A 74 13.03 -8.28 -49.29
CA THR A 74 12.71 -9.47 -50.13
C THR A 74 12.85 -10.88 -49.53
N GLY A 75 11.74 -11.61 -49.49
CA GLY A 75 11.69 -13.07 -49.47
C GLY A 75 10.46 -13.64 -48.77
N ASP A 76 9.74 -14.53 -49.46
CA ASP A 76 8.61 -15.37 -48.98
C ASP A 76 7.26 -14.66 -48.81
N GLY A 77 6.21 -14.89 -49.63
CA GLY A 77 5.88 -16.07 -50.41
C GLY A 77 4.68 -16.78 -49.77
N ALA A 78 3.46 -16.29 -50.02
CA ALA A 78 2.21 -17.06 -49.94
C ALA A 78 1.00 -16.14 -50.20
N THR A 79 0.51 -16.12 -51.43
CA THR A 79 -0.94 -16.05 -51.79
C THR A 79 -1.05 -15.94 -53.31
N LYS A 80 -0.74 -17.06 -53.96
CA LYS A 80 -1.30 -17.42 -55.25
C LYS A 80 -1.63 -18.90 -55.17
N ASP A 81 -2.92 -19.20 -55.09
CA ASP A 81 -3.59 -20.41 -55.61
C ASP A 81 -5.05 -20.29 -55.14
N GLU A 82 -5.94 -19.77 -55.98
CA GLU A 82 -6.73 -20.53 -56.96
C GLU A 82 -8.09 -20.95 -56.37
N ARG A 83 -9.12 -20.13 -56.61
CA ARG A 83 -10.52 -20.49 -56.97
C ARG A 83 -11.35 -19.23 -57.22
#